data_AF-A0A967BJ66-F1
#
_entry.id   AF-A0A967BJ66-F1
#
_cell.length_a   1.000
_cell.length_b   1.000
_cell.length_c   1.000
_cell.angle_alpha   90.00
_cell.angle_beta   90.00
_cell.angle_gamma   90.00
#
_symmetry.space_group_name_H-M   'P 1'
#
loop_
_entity.id
_entity.type
_entity.pdbx_description
1 polymer ?
#
loop_
_entity_poly.entity_id
_entity_poly.type
_entity_poly.pdbx_seq_one_letter_code
_entity_poly.pdbx_strand_id
1 'polypeptide(L)'
;LRGVQGIEIVESHPDTGNRLAGLVIPHWDEILKMAAECFEMTGLGYLGVDLVLDEKHGPLILELNARPGLAIQIANGSGLHSRLELIDAHADPSDSPEDRLAFSRQHFAA
;
A
#
# COMPACT_ATOMS: atom_id res chain seq x y z
N LEU A 1 -1.82 -0.50 -14.36
CA LEU A 1 -2.75 -0.86 -13.26
C LEU A 1 -3.98 -1.55 -13.85
N ARG A 2 -4.30 -2.74 -13.35
CA ARG A 2 -5.58 -3.44 -13.57
C ARG A 2 -6.26 -3.56 -12.21
N GLY A 3 -7.59 -3.58 -12.15
CA GLY A 3 -8.34 -3.85 -10.92
C GLY A 3 -8.62 -5.34 -10.74
N VAL A 4 -9.08 -5.71 -9.56
CA VAL A 4 -9.61 -7.05 -9.26
C VAL A 4 -10.95 -6.91 -8.58
N GLN A 5 -11.95 -7.66 -9.07
CA GLN A 5 -13.26 -7.80 -8.44
C GLN A 5 -13.51 -9.28 -8.13
N GLY A 6 -13.55 -9.62 -6.84
CA GLY A 6 -13.50 -11.03 -6.41
C GLY A 6 -12.16 -11.66 -6.79
N ILE A 7 -12.15 -12.45 -7.86
CA ILE A 7 -10.94 -13.05 -8.45
C ILE A 7 -10.69 -12.61 -9.90
N GLU A 8 -11.62 -11.85 -10.48
CA GLU A 8 -11.58 -11.47 -11.89
C GLU A 8 -10.82 -10.17 -12.07
N ILE A 9 -10.00 -10.11 -13.13
CA ILE A 9 -9.28 -8.89 -13.50
C ILE A 9 -10.23 -7.98 -14.25
N VAL A 10 -10.31 -6.71 -13.83
CA VAL A 10 -11.17 -5.69 -14.44
C VAL A 10 -10.35 -4.48 -14.89
N GLU A 11 -10.77 -3.83 -15.98
CA GLU A 11 -10.09 -2.63 -16.50
C GLU A 11 -10.78 -1.33 -16.12
N SER A 12 -12.05 -1.41 -15.74
CA SER A 12 -12.90 -0.27 -15.39
C SER A 12 -13.46 -0.42 -13.99
N HIS A 13 -13.67 0.71 -13.32
CA HIS A 13 -14.33 0.75 -12.02
C HIS A 13 -15.80 0.30 -12.17
N PRO A 14 -16.32 -0.57 -11.29
CA PRO A 14 -17.68 -1.13 -11.43
C PRO A 14 -18.77 -0.06 -11.37
N ASP A 15 -18.62 0.94 -10.49
CA ASP A 15 -19.66 1.98 -10.31
C ASP A 15 -19.52 3.17 -11.26
N THR A 16 -18.30 3.68 -11.47
CA THR A 16 -18.07 4.91 -12.26
C THR A 16 -17.82 4.64 -13.74
N GLY A 17 -17.49 3.40 -14.13
CA GLY A 17 -17.09 3.04 -15.49
C GLY A 17 -15.72 3.59 -15.93
N ASN A 18 -15.06 4.39 -15.09
CA ASN A 18 -13.76 4.98 -15.40
C ASN A 18 -12.69 3.90 -15.55
N ARG A 19 -11.77 4.11 -16.50
CA ARG A 19 -10.61 3.22 -16.70
C ARG A 19 -9.70 3.33 -15.47
N LEU A 20 -9.28 2.19 -14.93
CA LEU A 20 -8.39 2.12 -13.77
C LEU A 20 -6.92 2.38 -14.16
N ALA A 21 -6.54 2.00 -15.38
CA ALA A 21 -5.21 2.27 -15.89
C ALA A 21 -5.01 3.77 -16.12
N GLY A 22 -3.90 4.31 -15.63
CA GLY A 22 -3.56 5.73 -15.75
C GLY A 22 -4.16 6.62 -14.65
N LEU A 23 -4.89 6.04 -13.68
CA LEU A 23 -5.33 6.76 -12.50
C LEU A 23 -4.11 7.25 -11.72
N VAL A 24 -4.04 8.57 -11.50
CA VAL A 24 -3.02 9.20 -10.65
C VAL A 24 -3.68 9.52 -9.32
N ILE A 25 -3.13 8.95 -8.26
CA ILE A 25 -3.56 9.24 -6.90
C ILE A 25 -2.82 10.50 -6.43
N PRO A 26 -3.52 11.60 -6.12
CA PRO A 26 -2.87 12.80 -5.59
C PRO A 26 -2.31 12.51 -4.20
N HIS A 27 -1.32 13.30 -3.77
CA HIS A 27 -0.67 13.14 -2.45
C HIS A 27 -0.01 11.76 -2.21
N TRP A 28 0.35 11.05 -3.27
CA TRP A 28 0.87 9.68 -3.16
C TRP A 28 2.06 9.53 -2.19
N ASP A 29 2.98 10.49 -2.19
CA ASP A 29 4.15 10.44 -1.31
C ASP A 29 3.77 10.64 0.17
N GLU A 30 2.79 11.49 0.45
CA GLU A 30 2.24 11.72 1.79
C GLU A 30 1.47 10.49 2.28
N ILE A 31 0.64 9.88 1.42
CA ILE A 31 -0.08 8.63 1.70
C ILE A 31 0.91 7.52 2.10
N LEU A 32 1.98 7.34 1.33
CA LEU A 32 2.98 6.31 1.62
C LEU A 32 3.75 6.61 2.92
N LYS A 33 4.04 7.88 3.21
CA LYS A 33 4.65 8.28 4.48
C LYS A 33 3.74 7.97 5.66
N MET A 34 2.46 8.36 5.60
CA MET A 34 1.48 8.06 6.65
C MET A 34 1.36 6.56 6.90
N ALA A 35 1.36 5.75 5.83
CA ALA A 35 1.31 4.30 5.95
C ALA A 35 2.56 3.73 6.65
N ALA A 36 3.76 4.26 6.36
CA ALA A 36 4.99 3.87 7.02
C ALA A 36 5.01 4.25 8.52
N GLU A 37 4.49 5.43 8.86
CA GLU A 37 4.38 5.92 10.24
C GLU A 37 3.41 5.09 11.10
N CYS A 38 2.47 4.35 10.49
CA CYS A 38 1.55 3.47 11.21
C CYS A 38 2.27 2.34 11.98
N PHE A 39 3.47 1.97 11.54
CA PHE A 39 4.32 1.05 12.30
C PHE A 39 4.69 1.63 13.67
N GLU A 40 5.07 2.90 13.75
CA GLU A 40 5.46 3.55 15.01
C GLU A 40 4.32 3.56 16.03
N MET A 41 3.09 3.74 15.54
CA MET A 41 1.91 3.79 16.41
C MET A 41 1.47 2.41 16.93
N THR A 42 1.78 1.34 16.19
CA THR A 42 1.20 0.01 16.44
C THR A 42 2.21 -1.05 16.86
N GLY A 43 3.49 -0.90 16.48
CA GLY A 43 4.54 -1.91 16.64
C GLY A 43 4.31 -3.19 15.83
N LEU A 44 3.35 -3.20 14.90
CA LEU A 44 3.01 -4.38 14.12
C LEU A 44 3.92 -4.49 12.89
N GLY A 45 4.73 -5.54 12.78
CA GLY A 45 5.60 -5.78 11.63
C GLY A 45 4.88 -6.06 10.31
N TYR A 46 3.57 -6.33 10.35
CA TYR A 46 2.72 -6.46 9.18
C TYR A 46 1.32 -5.92 9.49
N LEU A 47 0.87 -4.93 8.73
CA LEU A 47 -0.44 -4.29 8.90
C LEU A 47 -0.98 -3.76 7.57
N GLY A 48 -2.30 -3.65 7.46
CA GLY A 48 -2.97 -2.91 6.39
C GLY A 48 -3.38 -1.53 6.89
N VAL A 49 -3.20 -0.51 6.05
CA VAL A 49 -3.61 0.86 6.34
C VAL A 49 -4.67 1.27 5.34
N ASP A 50 -5.88 1.53 5.83
CA ASP A 50 -6.98 2.01 5.00
C ASP A 50 -6.99 3.54 5.05
N LEU A 51 -6.78 4.15 3.89
CA LEU A 51 -6.65 5.60 3.72
C LEU A 51 -7.81 6.13 2.88
N VAL A 52 -8.26 7.33 3.20
CA VAL A 52 -9.20 8.10 2.39
C VAL A 52 -8.55 9.41 1.95
N LEU A 53 -8.88 9.84 0.74
CA LEU A 53 -8.55 11.17 0.25
C LEU A 53 -9.78 12.06 0.40
N ASP A 54 -9.75 12.93 1.40
CA ASP A 54 -10.78 13.94 1.60
C ASP A 54 -10.46 15.20 0.79
N GLU A 55 -11.50 15.84 0.22
CA GLU A 55 -11.35 17.03 -0.61
C GLU A 55 -10.76 18.23 0.17
N LYS A 56 -11.09 18.36 1.46
CA LYS A 56 -10.70 19.51 2.29
C LYS A 56 -9.49 19.22 3.16
N HIS A 57 -9.41 18.01 3.70
CA HIS A 57 -8.41 17.63 4.68
C HIS A 57 -7.24 16.83 4.07
N GLY A 58 -7.33 16.43 2.79
CA GLY A 58 -6.31 15.63 2.15
C GLY A 58 -6.33 14.17 2.63
N PRO A 59 -5.17 13.48 2.63
CA PRO A 59 -5.06 12.11 3.11
C PRO A 59 -5.43 11.95 4.59
N LEU A 60 -6.28 10.99 4.90
CA LEU A 60 -6.68 10.64 6.27
C LEU A 60 -6.63 9.12 6.46
N ILE A 61 -6.15 8.68 7.63
CA ILE A 61 -6.21 7.26 8.04
C ILE A 61 -7.62 6.97 8.57
N LEU A 62 -8.24 5.92 8.05
CA LEU A 62 -9.54 5.43 8.50
C LEU A 62 -9.40 4.25 9.46
N GLU A 63 -8.58 3.26 9.09
CA GLU A 63 -8.47 2.00 9.83
C GLU A 63 -7.06 1.42 9.73
N LEU A 64 -6.62 0.79 10.82
CA LEU A 64 -5.39 -0.01 10.88
C LEU A 64 -5.75 -1.48 11.12
N ASN A 65 -5.44 -2.30 10.13
CA ASN A 65 -5.76 -3.71 10.10
C ASN A 65 -4.55 -4.55 10.51
N ALA A 66 -4.58 -5.14 11.71
CA ALA A 66 -3.50 -6.02 12.19
C ALA A 66 -3.39 -7.36 11.43
N ARG A 67 -4.42 -7.71 10.65
CA ARG A 67 -4.47 -8.93 9.83
C ARG A 67 -5.08 -8.62 8.47
N PRO A 68 -4.35 -7.89 7.61
CA PRO A 68 -4.87 -7.52 6.31
C PRO A 68 -5.03 -8.76 5.42
N GLY A 69 -6.05 -8.75 4.57
CA GLY A 69 -6.29 -9.80 3.59
C GLY A 69 -5.15 -9.91 2.57
N LEU A 70 -5.02 -11.08 1.94
CA LEU A 70 -3.94 -11.38 0.99
C LEU A 70 -4.31 -11.10 -0.48
N ALA A 71 -5.53 -10.63 -0.74
CA ALA A 71 -6.06 -10.40 -2.09
C ALA A 71 -5.27 -9.32 -2.87
N ILE A 72 -4.56 -8.42 -2.19
CA ILE A 72 -3.69 -7.41 -2.80
C ILE A 72 -2.61 -8.04 -3.70
N GLN A 73 -2.20 -9.28 -3.41
CA GLN A 73 -1.24 -10.02 -4.24
C GLN A 73 -1.82 -10.35 -5.62
N ILE A 74 -3.13 -10.62 -5.70
CA ILE A 74 -3.83 -10.88 -6.97
C ILE A 74 -3.87 -9.58 -7.78
N ALA A 75 -4.20 -8.45 -7.13
CA ALA A 75 -4.24 -7.15 -7.78
C ALA A 75 -2.89 -6.70 -8.34
N ASN A 76 -1.81 -6.95 -7.59
CA ASN A 76 -0.46 -6.60 -8.00
C ASN A 76 0.21 -7.65 -8.92
N GLY A 77 -0.38 -8.83 -9.07
CA GLY A 77 0.26 -9.96 -9.75
C GLY A 77 1.61 -10.36 -9.12
N SER A 78 1.80 -10.05 -7.85
CA SER A 78 3.06 -10.23 -7.12
C SER A 78 2.78 -10.87 -5.77
N GLY A 79 3.43 -11.99 -5.51
CA GLY A 79 3.41 -12.62 -4.19
C GLY A 79 4.12 -11.77 -3.14
N LEU A 80 3.76 -11.98 -1.87
CA LEU A 80 4.32 -11.30 -0.71
C LEU A 80 5.60 -11.98 -0.21
N HIS A 81 5.73 -13.29 -0.39
CA HIS A 81 6.81 -14.10 0.21
C HIS A 81 8.22 -13.58 -0.10
N SER A 82 8.57 -13.40 -1.37
CA SER A 82 9.90 -12.91 -1.77
C SER A 82 10.18 -11.48 -1.31
N ARG A 83 9.13 -10.66 -1.13
CA ARG A 83 9.25 -9.31 -0.60
C ARG A 83 9.56 -9.33 0.89
N LEU A 84 8.92 -10.23 1.64
CA LEU A 84 9.21 -10.44 3.06
C LEU A 84 10.63 -10.97 3.26
N GLU A 85 11.07 -11.94 2.47
CA GLU A 85 12.46 -12.44 2.53
C GLU A 85 13.48 -11.31 2.30
N LEU A 86 13.20 -10.41 1.36
CA LEU A 86 14.06 -9.25 1.10
C LEU A 86 14.07 -8.27 2.27
N ILE A 87 12.90 -8.00 2.87
CA ILE A 87 12.76 -7.14 4.04
C ILE A 87 13.49 -7.76 5.23
N ASP A 88 13.24 -9.02 5.56
CA ASP A 88 13.88 -9.71 6.70
C ASP A 88 15.42 -9.74 6.58
N ALA A 89 15.95 -9.76 5.36
CA ALA A 89 17.38 -9.74 5.10
C ALA A 89 18.03 -8.35 5.24
N HIS A 90 17.28 -7.26 5.18
CA HIS A 90 17.83 -5.89 5.08
C HIS A 90 17.25 -4.88 6.07
N ALA A 91 16.07 -5.12 6.62
CA ALA A 91 15.37 -4.17 7.48
C ALA A 91 16.09 -4.03 8.83
N ASP A 92 16.28 -2.79 9.25
CA ASP A 92 16.72 -2.46 10.60
C ASP A 92 15.53 -1.90 11.39
N PRO A 93 15.20 -2.44 12.58
CA PRO A 93 14.15 -1.88 13.42
C PRO A 93 14.36 -0.41 13.84
N SER A 94 15.60 0.11 13.70
CA SER A 94 15.93 1.51 13.95
C SER A 94 15.76 2.43 12.74
N ASP A 95 15.43 1.88 11.56
CA ASP A 95 15.19 2.67 10.34
C ASP A 95 14.04 3.67 10.54
N SER A 96 14.23 4.90 10.08
CA SER A 96 13.14 5.89 10.07
C SER A 96 12.03 5.47 9.09
N PRO A 97 10.81 6.02 9.23
CA PRO A 97 9.75 5.82 8.22
C PRO A 97 10.22 6.20 6.81
N GLU A 98 11.03 7.25 6.68
CA GLU A 98 11.62 7.70 5.43
C GLU A 98 12.59 6.67 4.83
N ASP A 99 13.45 6.06 5.64
CA ASP A 99 14.40 5.03 5.18
C ASP A 99 13.66 3.80 4.65
N ARG A 100 12.65 3.32 5.40
CA ARG A 100 11.79 2.20 4.99
C ARG A 100 11.03 2.49 3.69
N LEU A 101 10.56 3.73 3.52
CA LEU A 101 9.89 4.19 2.31
C LEU A 101 10.86 4.25 1.11
N ALA A 102 12.08 4.75 1.31
CA ALA A 102 13.13 4.78 0.29
C ALA A 102 13.49 3.36 -0.17
N PHE A 103 13.75 2.45 0.77
CA PHE A 103 13.98 1.03 0.49
C PHE A 103 12.83 0.42 -0.32
N SER A 104 11.60 0.62 0.13
CA SER A 104 10.42 0.08 -0.55
C SER A 104 10.29 0.62 -1.97
N ARG A 105 10.54 1.92 -2.21
CA ARG A 105 10.49 2.47 -3.57
C ARG A 105 11.58 1.91 -4.47
N GLN A 106 12.78 1.74 -3.95
CA GLN A 106 13.89 1.19 -4.71
C GLN A 106 13.65 -0.26 -5.13
N HIS A 107 13.07 -1.07 -4.26
CA HIS A 107 12.97 -2.52 -4.46
C HIS A 107 11.60 -2.99 -4.96
N PHE A 108 10.53 -2.21 -4.75
CA PHE A 108 9.15 -2.67 -4.94
C PHE A 108 8.30 -1.80 -5.87
N ALA A 109 8.78 -0.63 -6.30
CA ALA A 109 8.09 0.15 -7.32
C ALA A 109 8.02 -0.65 -8.63
N ALA A 110 6.84 -0.66 -9.24
CA ALA A 110 6.55 -1.36 -10.50
C ALA A 110 6.74 -0.44 -11.71
#